data_AF-A0A5D4HCU8-F1
#
_entry.id   AF-A0A5D4HCU8-F1
#
_cell.length_a   1.000
_cell.length_b   1.000
_cell.length_c   1.000
_cell.angle_alpha   90.00
_cell.angle_beta   90.00
_cell.angle_gamma   90.00
#
_symmetry.space_group_name_H-M   'P 1'
#
loop_
_entity.id
_entity.type
_entity.pdbx_description
1 polymer ?
#
loop_
_entity_poly.entity_id
_entity_poly.type
_entity_poly.pdbx_seq_one_letter_code
_entity_poly.pdbx_strand_id
1 'polypeptide(L)'
;MKRLFVFPAIAIALSFAACGGSENKSTSTTTEETATTGSATTETVPGIENVELSNTLAVEGNDQMKFNKDLLRVKAGEEVQLTLKNVGELPKESMGHNLVILKPGVDVATFGGEAVAAADNDYIPKTSLSSIVAHTKLLGPGEEDKITFTLEKGVYTYICSFPGHFGVMQGQIVAE
;
A
#
# COMPACT_ATOMS: atom_id res chain seq x y z
N MET A 1 -47.26 -19.77 -22.78
CA MET A 1 -47.85 -18.70 -23.62
C MET A 1 -46.71 -17.82 -24.12
N LYS A 2 -46.33 -17.99 -25.38
CA LYS A 2 -45.21 -17.28 -26.03
C LYS A 2 -45.76 -16.00 -26.66
N ARG A 3 -45.18 -14.85 -26.33
CA ARG A 3 -45.45 -13.59 -27.04
C ARG A 3 -44.16 -13.12 -27.69
N LEU A 4 -44.14 -13.33 -29.01
CA LEU A 4 -43.19 -12.76 -29.96
C LEU A 4 -43.51 -11.26 -30.12
N PHE A 5 -42.49 -10.42 -30.00
CA PHE A 5 -42.51 -9.05 -30.51
C PHE A 5 -41.38 -8.90 -31.52
N VAL A 6 -41.72 -8.39 -32.69
CA VAL A 6 -40.87 -8.22 -33.88
C VAL A 6 -40.83 -6.73 -34.23
N PHE A 7 -39.69 -6.31 -34.80
CA PHE A 7 -39.39 -5.11 -35.62
C PHE A 7 -38.74 -3.90 -34.90
N PRO A 8 -37.89 -3.09 -35.59
CA PRO A 8 -37.11 -3.31 -36.82
C PRO A 8 -35.62 -2.89 -36.74
N ALA A 9 -34.86 -3.32 -37.74
CA ALA A 9 -33.45 -3.01 -37.97
C ALA A 9 -33.22 -1.56 -38.45
N ILE A 10 -32.16 -0.92 -37.95
CA ILE A 10 -31.53 0.25 -38.57
C ILE A 10 -30.05 -0.09 -38.75
N ALA A 11 -29.66 -0.27 -40.01
CA ALA A 11 -28.28 -0.41 -40.46
C ALA A 11 -27.75 0.98 -40.83
N ILE A 12 -26.61 1.37 -40.25
CA ILE A 12 -25.78 2.46 -40.77
C ILE A 12 -24.35 1.91 -40.88
N ALA A 13 -23.96 1.64 -42.12
CA ALA A 13 -22.59 1.36 -42.52
C ALA A 13 -21.94 2.67 -42.94
N LEU A 14 -20.77 2.97 -42.37
CA LEU A 14 -19.80 3.92 -42.94
C LEU A 14 -18.41 3.32 -42.76
N SER A 15 -17.85 2.90 -43.89
CA SER A 15 -16.47 2.46 -44.03
C SER A 15 -15.64 3.62 -44.57
N PHE A 16 -14.46 3.86 -43.99
CA PHE A 16 -13.33 4.43 -44.72
C PHE A 16 -12.07 3.64 -44.40
N ALA A 17 -11.46 3.17 -45.48
CA ALA A 17 -10.20 2.45 -45.53
C ALA A 17 -9.03 3.42 -45.72
N ALA A 18 -7.90 3.12 -45.08
CA ALA A 18 -6.53 3.49 -45.47
C ALA A 18 -5.60 2.59 -44.62
N CYS A 19 -4.96 1.51 -45.10
CA CYS A 19 -4.02 1.27 -46.20
C CYS A 19 -2.57 1.70 -45.90
N GLY A 20 -1.68 0.69 -45.82
CA GLY A 20 -0.22 0.76 -45.96
C GLY A 20 0.54 0.44 -44.66
N GLY A 21 1.45 -0.54 -44.57
CA GLY A 21 2.03 -1.46 -45.53
C GLY A 21 3.29 -2.10 -44.93
N SER A 22 3.47 -3.41 -45.20
CA SER A 22 4.70 -4.21 -45.33
C SER A 22 5.73 -4.41 -44.19
N GLU A 23 5.78 -5.68 -43.77
CA GLU A 23 6.94 -6.61 -43.75
C GLU A 23 8.21 -6.40 -42.88
N ASN A 24 8.38 -7.39 -41.99
CA ASN A 24 9.54 -8.28 -41.85
C ASN A 24 10.79 -7.84 -41.04
N LYS A 25 11.39 -8.88 -40.45
CA LYS A 25 12.73 -9.06 -39.86
C LYS A 25 12.96 -8.78 -38.37
N SER A 26 12.97 -9.90 -37.64
CA SER A 26 14.10 -10.36 -36.81
C SER A 26 15.43 -9.63 -37.04
N THR A 27 16.04 -9.12 -35.96
CA THR A 27 17.38 -9.53 -35.48
C THR A 27 17.79 -8.73 -34.24
N SER A 28 18.28 -9.49 -33.27
CA SER A 28 19.19 -9.25 -32.15
C SER A 28 19.89 -7.89 -31.98
N THR A 29 20.09 -7.49 -30.71
CA THR A 29 21.41 -7.46 -30.01
C THR A 29 21.56 -6.27 -29.03
N THR A 30 21.94 -6.62 -27.79
CA THR A 30 22.79 -5.86 -26.83
C THR A 30 22.22 -4.65 -26.08
N THR A 31 22.06 -4.89 -24.78
CA THR A 31 22.67 -4.17 -23.64
C THR A 31 22.87 -2.66 -23.78
N GLU A 32 22.12 -1.89 -22.99
CA GLU A 32 22.74 -0.80 -22.23
C GLU A 32 22.04 -0.61 -20.89
N GLU A 33 22.84 -0.81 -19.86
CA GLU A 33 22.64 -0.50 -18.47
C GLU A 33 22.38 1.01 -18.34
N THR A 34 21.18 1.41 -17.92
CA THR A 34 20.95 2.75 -17.39
C THR A 34 20.60 2.61 -15.93
N ALA A 35 21.64 2.72 -15.11
CA ALA A 35 21.54 3.00 -13.70
C ALA A 35 20.73 4.28 -13.53
N THR A 36 19.43 4.12 -13.21
CA THR A 36 18.62 5.23 -12.72
C THR A 36 18.93 5.37 -11.24
N THR A 37 19.94 6.18 -10.94
CA THR A 37 20.14 6.74 -9.60
C THR A 37 18.93 7.62 -9.30
N GLY A 38 17.89 7.02 -8.70
CA GLY A 38 16.79 7.75 -8.09
C GLY A 38 17.32 8.51 -6.89
N SER A 39 17.69 9.77 -7.11
CA SER A 39 17.93 10.73 -6.05
C SER A 39 16.60 10.97 -5.34
N ALA A 40 16.37 10.23 -4.25
CA ALA A 40 15.27 10.47 -3.35
C ALA A 40 15.49 11.83 -2.69
N THR A 41 14.79 12.85 -3.19
CA THR A 41 14.61 14.13 -2.52
C THR A 41 14.20 13.82 -1.08
N THR A 42 15.07 14.08 -0.12
CA THR A 42 14.74 13.95 1.29
C THR A 42 13.80 15.10 1.60
N GLU A 43 12.49 14.88 1.41
CA GLU A 43 11.48 15.82 1.86
C GLU A 43 11.60 15.93 3.38
N THR A 44 11.87 17.13 3.87
CA THR A 44 11.84 17.42 5.31
C THR A 44 10.39 17.36 5.76
N VAL A 45 9.98 16.24 6.37
CA VAL A 45 8.65 16.08 6.96
C VAL A 45 8.52 17.05 8.15
N PRO A 46 7.56 17.99 8.15
CA PRO A 46 7.42 18.96 9.23
C PRO A 46 7.21 18.28 10.59
N GLY A 47 7.92 18.75 11.62
CA GLY A 47 7.80 18.24 12.98
C GLY A 47 8.66 17.00 13.27
N ILE A 48 9.37 16.44 12.28
CA ILE A 48 10.25 15.28 12.47
C ILE A 48 11.37 15.55 13.47
N GLU A 49 11.81 16.81 13.59
CA GLU A 49 12.82 17.24 14.55
C GLU A 49 12.37 17.07 16.02
N ASN A 50 11.06 16.97 16.25
CA ASN A 50 10.47 16.75 17.58
C ASN A 50 10.20 15.27 17.87
N VAL A 51 10.48 14.38 16.90
CA VAL A 51 10.30 12.93 17.05
C VAL A 51 11.63 12.30 17.45
N GLU A 52 11.58 11.47 18.49
CA GLU A 52 12.72 10.69 18.96
C GLU A 52 13.22 9.73 17.86
N LEU A 53 14.52 9.77 17.58
CA LEU A 53 15.17 8.83 16.68
C LEU A 53 15.39 7.49 17.41
N SER A 54 14.62 6.46 17.04
CA SER A 54 14.72 5.14 17.64
C SER A 54 14.37 4.03 16.65
N ASN A 55 15.20 2.99 16.60
CA ASN A 55 14.89 1.77 15.84
C ASN A 55 14.07 0.75 16.66
N THR A 56 13.64 1.10 17.86
CA THR A 56 12.66 0.34 18.64
C THR A 56 11.40 1.17 18.76
N LEU A 57 10.37 0.76 18.03
CA LEU A 57 9.11 1.47 17.87
C LEU A 57 7.99 0.72 18.59
N ALA A 58 7.16 1.46 19.31
CA ALA A 58 5.91 0.98 19.87
C ALA A 58 4.78 1.86 19.33
N VAL A 59 3.78 1.24 18.71
CA VAL A 59 2.59 1.88 18.15
C VAL A 59 1.36 1.21 18.74
N GLU A 60 0.35 1.99 19.07
CA GLU A 60 -0.93 1.51 19.57
C GLU A 60 -2.04 1.91 18.59
N GLY A 61 -2.96 0.98 18.29
CA GLY A 61 -4.20 1.23 17.57
C GLY A 61 -5.41 1.16 18.49
N ASN A 62 -6.41 2.02 18.30
CA ASN A 62 -7.60 2.09 19.15
C ASN A 62 -8.92 2.11 18.35
N ASP A 63 -10.04 1.96 19.07
CA ASP A 63 -11.40 1.90 18.51
C ASP A 63 -11.86 3.19 17.79
N GLN A 64 -11.06 4.26 17.82
CA GLN A 64 -11.30 5.49 17.06
C GLN A 64 -10.65 5.46 15.68
N MET A 65 -10.14 4.29 15.24
CA MET A 65 -9.38 4.10 14.00
C MET A 65 -8.16 5.02 13.93
N LYS A 66 -7.41 5.10 15.04
CA LYS A 66 -6.20 5.92 15.12
C LYS A 66 -5.02 5.11 15.61
N PHE A 67 -3.86 5.39 15.02
CA PHE A 67 -2.61 5.11 15.69
C PHE A 67 -2.33 6.21 16.71
N ASN A 68 -1.63 5.88 17.79
CA ASN A 68 -1.18 6.87 18.78
C ASN A 68 -0.02 7.75 18.28
N LYS A 69 0.59 7.38 17.16
CA LYS A 69 1.70 8.09 16.52
C LYS A 69 1.35 8.30 15.06
N ASP A 70 1.53 9.53 14.58
CA ASP A 70 1.36 9.90 13.16
C ASP A 70 2.72 9.99 12.44
N LEU A 71 3.81 10.15 13.21
CA LEU A 71 5.17 10.30 12.69
C LEU A 71 6.15 9.47 13.53
N LEU A 72 7.01 8.74 12.85
CA LEU A 72 8.04 7.87 13.41
C LEU A 72 9.38 8.23 12.76
N ARG A 73 10.47 8.12 13.53
CA ARG A 73 11.81 8.47 13.07
C ARG A 73 12.78 7.34 13.39
N VAL A 74 13.44 6.81 12.36
CA VAL A 74 14.38 5.69 12.47
C VAL A 74 15.68 5.99 11.75
N LYS A 75 16.74 5.27 12.10
CA LYS A 75 17.99 5.27 11.34
C LYS A 75 17.85 4.36 10.13
N ALA A 76 18.19 4.89 8.96
CA ALA A 76 18.23 4.13 7.72
C ALA A 76 19.35 3.07 7.74
N GLY A 77 19.14 1.95 7.05
CA GLY A 77 20.10 0.86 6.89
C GLY A 77 20.33 0.00 8.15
N GLU A 78 19.73 0.37 9.29
CA GLU A 78 19.76 -0.41 10.52
C GLU A 78 18.47 -1.24 10.67
N GLU A 79 18.54 -2.33 11.43
CA GLU A 79 17.36 -3.12 11.80
C GLU A 79 16.42 -2.27 12.67
N VAL A 80 15.13 -2.25 12.32
CA VAL A 80 14.04 -1.63 13.06
C VAL A 80 13.13 -2.71 13.60
N GLN A 81 12.79 -2.63 14.89
CA GLN A 81 11.77 -3.46 15.53
C GLN A 81 10.55 -2.60 15.83
N LEU A 82 9.40 -2.99 15.30
CA LEU A 82 8.12 -2.34 15.57
C LEU A 82 7.19 -3.31 16.28
N THR A 83 6.66 -2.90 17.42
CA THR A 83 5.53 -3.55 18.09
C THR A 83 4.26 -2.75 17.84
N LEU A 84 3.24 -3.41 17.30
CA LEU A 84 1.88 -2.90 17.28
C LEU A 84 1.08 -3.57 18.41
N LYS A 85 0.31 -2.77 19.15
CA LYS A 85 -0.68 -3.26 20.10
C LYS A 85 -2.06 -2.69 19.77
N ASN A 86 -3.09 -3.54 19.76
CA ASN A 86 -4.47 -3.05 19.72
C ASN A 86 -4.97 -2.83 21.16
N VAL A 87 -5.20 -1.57 21.53
CA VAL A 87 -5.67 -1.15 22.86
C VAL A 87 -7.19 -0.91 22.90
N GLY A 88 -7.89 -1.16 21.80
CA GLY A 88 -9.34 -1.13 21.72
C GLY A 88 -10.02 -2.31 22.43
N GLU A 89 -11.34 -2.24 22.51
CA GLU A 89 -12.21 -3.25 23.13
C GLU A 89 -13.15 -3.92 22.11
N LEU A 90 -13.29 -3.36 20.91
CA LEU A 90 -14.21 -3.86 19.90
C LEU A 90 -13.71 -5.13 19.18
N PRO A 91 -14.60 -6.08 18.80
CA PRO A 91 -14.19 -7.34 18.18
C PRO A 91 -13.33 -7.17 16.93
N LYS A 92 -12.35 -8.06 16.75
CA LYS A 92 -11.38 -8.09 15.63
C LYS A 92 -12.04 -8.05 14.26
N GLU A 93 -13.19 -8.69 14.12
CA GLU A 93 -13.96 -8.79 12.88
C GLU A 93 -14.58 -7.44 12.47
N SER A 94 -14.69 -6.51 13.42
CA SER A 94 -15.32 -5.20 13.23
C SER A 94 -14.36 -4.01 13.41
N MET A 95 -13.30 -4.18 14.21
CA MET A 95 -12.34 -3.14 14.57
C MET A 95 -10.93 -3.72 14.68
N GLY A 96 -10.59 -4.63 13.77
CA GLY A 96 -9.25 -5.18 13.68
C GLY A 96 -8.25 -4.12 13.23
N HIS A 97 -7.03 -4.21 13.74
CA HIS A 97 -5.95 -3.31 13.34
C HIS A 97 -4.70 -4.09 12.94
N ASN A 98 -4.19 -3.82 11.75
CA ASN A 98 -2.85 -4.18 11.35
C ASN A 98 -2.04 -2.89 11.11
N LEU A 99 -0.74 -3.03 10.91
CA LEU A 99 0.12 -1.96 10.43
C LEU A 99 0.89 -2.49 9.23
N VAL A 100 0.71 -1.82 8.09
CA VAL A 100 1.36 -2.14 6.82
C VAL A 100 2.25 -0.96 6.44
N ILE A 101 3.55 -1.22 6.28
CA ILE A 101 4.52 -0.23 5.82
C ILE A 101 4.61 -0.35 4.30
N LEU A 102 4.20 0.70 3.60
CA LEU A 102 4.22 0.77 2.14
C LEU A 102 5.55 1.34 1.64
N LYS A 103 5.98 0.88 0.47
CA LYS A 103 7.10 1.50 -0.24
C LYS A 103 6.75 2.96 -0.61
N PRO A 104 7.76 3.84 -0.77
CA PRO A 104 7.52 5.22 -1.18
C PRO A 104 6.77 5.29 -2.51
N GLY A 105 5.82 6.23 -2.62
CA GLY A 105 5.05 6.48 -3.85
C GLY A 105 3.87 5.54 -4.10
N VAL A 106 3.59 4.57 -3.22
CA VAL A 106 2.38 3.74 -3.32
C VAL A 106 1.14 4.59 -3.04
N ASP A 107 0.15 4.52 -3.93
CA ASP A 107 -1.15 5.16 -3.73
C ASP A 107 -1.97 4.40 -2.69
N VAL A 108 -2.23 5.04 -1.55
CA VAL A 108 -2.92 4.44 -0.40
C VAL A 108 -4.35 4.03 -0.74
N ALA A 109 -5.07 4.83 -1.55
CA ALA A 109 -6.45 4.53 -1.90
C ALA A 109 -6.57 3.29 -2.78
N THR A 110 -5.67 3.14 -3.75
CA THR A 110 -5.58 1.96 -4.62
C THR A 110 -5.20 0.72 -3.81
N PHE A 111 -4.14 0.80 -3.00
CA PHE A 111 -3.74 -0.33 -2.15
C PHE A 111 -4.85 -0.74 -1.18
N GLY A 112 -5.46 0.23 -0.50
CA GLY A 112 -6.56 0.02 0.43
C GLY A 112 -7.79 -0.59 -0.24
N GLY A 113 -8.10 -0.17 -1.47
CA GLY A 113 -9.18 -0.75 -2.27
C GLY A 113 -8.96 -2.23 -2.59
N GLU A 114 -7.73 -2.62 -2.93
CA GLU A 114 -7.38 -4.03 -3.12
C GLU A 114 -7.42 -4.84 -1.80
N ALA A 115 -6.96 -4.23 -0.71
CA ALA A 115 -6.91 -4.85 0.61
C ALA A 115 -8.27 -5.32 1.11
N VAL A 116 -9.36 -4.63 0.77
CA VAL A 116 -10.74 -5.00 1.16
C VAL A 116 -11.08 -6.45 0.77
N ALA A 117 -10.57 -6.94 -0.36
CA ALA A 117 -10.84 -8.29 -0.84
C ALA A 117 -9.99 -9.38 -0.17
N ALA A 118 -8.97 -9.01 0.62
CA ALA A 118 -7.98 -9.93 1.20
C ALA A 118 -8.29 -10.33 2.65
N ALA A 119 -9.57 -10.48 3.00
CA ALA A 119 -10.01 -10.80 4.36
C ALA A 119 -9.43 -12.13 4.91
N ASP A 120 -9.13 -13.09 4.04
CA ASP A 120 -8.52 -14.38 4.38
C ASP A 120 -7.01 -14.29 4.67
N ASN A 121 -6.41 -13.12 4.45
CA ASN A 121 -4.98 -12.89 4.56
C ASN A 121 -4.70 -11.58 5.32
N ASP A 122 -5.40 -11.35 6.42
CA ASP A 122 -5.24 -10.17 7.29
C ASP A 122 -5.40 -8.83 6.55
N TYR A 123 -6.17 -8.79 5.47
CA TYR A 123 -6.32 -7.64 4.56
C TYR A 123 -5.01 -7.24 3.86
N ILE A 124 -4.13 -8.21 3.64
CA ILE A 124 -2.89 -8.05 2.87
C ILE A 124 -3.11 -8.58 1.44
N PRO A 125 -3.25 -7.70 0.43
CA PRO A 125 -3.52 -8.12 -0.94
C PRO A 125 -2.31 -8.82 -1.56
N LYS A 126 -2.49 -10.09 -1.97
CA LYS A 126 -1.45 -10.91 -2.61
C LYS A 126 -0.93 -10.29 -3.92
N THR A 127 -1.77 -9.53 -4.62
CA THR A 127 -1.45 -8.80 -5.86
C THR A 127 -0.49 -7.64 -5.65
N SER A 128 -0.40 -7.12 -4.42
CA SER A 128 0.33 -5.89 -4.08
C SER A 128 1.44 -6.13 -3.05
N LEU A 129 1.90 -7.37 -2.88
CA LEU A 129 3.00 -7.70 -1.96
C LEU A 129 4.29 -6.93 -2.28
N SER A 130 4.56 -6.65 -3.56
CA SER A 130 5.72 -5.87 -3.98
C SER A 130 5.68 -4.42 -3.53
N SER A 131 4.50 -3.91 -3.12
CA SER A 131 4.28 -2.55 -2.62
C SER A 131 4.51 -2.44 -1.11
N ILE A 132 4.68 -3.56 -0.41
CA ILE A 132 4.82 -3.64 1.05
C ILE A 132 6.30 -3.83 1.40
N VAL A 133 6.75 -3.13 2.44
CA VAL A 133 8.06 -3.37 3.07
C VAL A 133 7.92 -4.44 4.14
N ALA A 134 6.99 -4.24 5.08
CA ALA A 134 6.67 -5.18 6.15
C ALA A 134 5.24 -4.92 6.64
N HIS A 135 4.64 -5.92 7.29
CA HIS A 135 3.33 -5.75 7.91
C HIS A 135 3.17 -6.66 9.13
N THR A 136 2.35 -6.24 10.09
CA THR A 136 1.90 -7.08 11.20
C THR A 136 0.76 -8.00 10.75
N LYS A 137 0.40 -8.94 11.63
CA LYS A 137 -0.92 -9.60 11.58
C LYS A 137 -2.05 -8.59 11.82
N LEU A 138 -3.28 -8.99 11.49
CA LEU A 138 -4.47 -8.31 11.99
C LEU A 138 -4.62 -8.62 13.48
N LEU A 139 -4.84 -7.59 14.31
CA LEU A 139 -4.95 -7.68 15.76
C LEU A 139 -6.37 -7.34 16.23
N GLY A 140 -6.90 -8.18 17.11
CA GLY A 140 -8.08 -7.89 17.94
C GLY A 140 -7.72 -7.24 19.27
N PRO A 141 -8.71 -6.97 20.13
CA PRO A 141 -8.52 -6.34 21.44
C PRO A 141 -7.43 -6.98 22.29
N GLY A 142 -6.49 -6.18 22.76
CA GLY A 142 -5.41 -6.61 23.65
C GLY A 142 -4.32 -7.45 22.98
N GLU A 143 -4.45 -7.81 21.70
CA GLU A 143 -3.41 -8.50 20.95
C GLU A 143 -2.24 -7.55 20.62
N GLU A 144 -1.04 -8.13 20.53
CA GLU A 144 0.16 -7.46 20.05
C GLU A 144 0.89 -8.32 19.01
N ASP A 145 1.61 -7.66 18.11
CA ASP A 145 2.51 -8.33 17.17
C ASP A 145 3.77 -7.49 16.95
N LYS A 146 4.90 -8.17 16.77
CA LYS A 146 6.21 -7.56 16.58
C LYS A 146 6.77 -7.96 15.23
N ILE A 147 7.19 -6.96 14.47
CA ILE A 147 7.83 -7.13 13.17
C ILE A 147 9.23 -6.50 13.18
N THR A 148 10.10 -7.06 12.35
CA THR A 148 11.46 -6.58 12.14
C THR A 148 11.68 -6.31 10.66
N PHE A 149 12.27 -5.17 10.33
CA PHE A 149 12.54 -4.75 8.95
C PHE A 149 13.71 -3.76 8.89
N THR A 150 14.19 -3.48 7.69
CA THR A 150 15.19 -2.44 7.42
C THR A 150 14.62 -1.47 6.39
N LEU A 151 14.89 -0.18 6.56
CA LEU A 151 14.49 0.87 5.61
C LEU A 151 15.72 1.53 5.02
N GLU A 152 15.72 1.70 3.70
CA GLU A 152 16.60 2.67 3.05
C GLU A 152 16.16 4.09 3.41
N LYS A 153 17.07 5.05 3.28
CA LYS A 153 16.77 6.46 3.53
C LYS A 153 15.57 6.92 2.72
N GLY A 154 14.57 7.51 3.38
CA GLY A 154 13.34 7.96 2.72
C GLY A 154 12.17 8.13 3.67
N VAL A 155 11.01 8.46 3.09
CA VAL A 155 9.74 8.61 3.81
C VAL A 155 8.79 7.51 3.35
N TYR A 156 8.26 6.76 4.32
CA TYR A 156 7.39 5.61 4.10
C TYR A 156 6.05 5.87 4.76
N THR A 157 4.96 5.59 4.05
CA THR A 157 3.63 5.63 4.65
C THR A 157 3.36 4.30 5.33
N TYR A 158 2.84 4.33 6.55
CA TYR A 158 2.23 3.15 7.16
C TYR A 158 0.74 3.36 7.37
N ILE A 159 -0.02 2.30 7.19
CA ILE A 159 -1.49 2.33 7.26
C ILE A 159 -2.02 1.14 8.05
N CYS A 160 -3.25 1.25 8.53
CA CYS A 160 -4.10 0.10 8.80
C CYS A 160 -4.90 -0.23 7.54
N SER A 161 -4.73 -1.43 6.99
CA SER A 161 -5.38 -1.86 5.75
C SER A 161 -6.75 -2.52 5.94
N PHE A 162 -7.20 -2.64 7.19
CA PHE A 162 -8.56 -3.12 7.50
C PHE A 162 -9.61 -2.25 6.77
N PRO A 163 -10.71 -2.83 6.25
CA PRO A 163 -11.67 -2.12 5.41
C PRO A 163 -12.19 -0.83 6.05
N GLY A 164 -11.99 0.30 5.35
CA GLY A 164 -12.41 1.62 5.81
C GLY A 164 -11.39 2.36 6.69
N HIS A 165 -10.35 1.70 7.20
CA HIS A 165 -9.36 2.33 8.08
C HIS A 165 -8.25 3.06 7.31
N PHE A 166 -7.81 2.53 6.17
CA PHE A 166 -6.62 3.01 5.44
C PHE A 166 -6.64 4.50 5.08
N GLY A 167 -7.82 5.10 4.91
CA GLY A 167 -7.95 6.53 4.60
C GLY A 167 -7.72 7.46 5.79
N VAL A 168 -7.82 6.96 7.03
CA VAL A 168 -7.79 7.78 8.26
C VAL A 168 -6.76 7.28 9.28
N MET A 169 -6.46 5.99 9.28
CA MET A 169 -5.56 5.34 10.22
C MET A 169 -4.21 5.09 9.54
N GLN A 170 -3.43 6.15 9.46
CA GLN A 170 -2.14 6.18 8.75
C GLN A 170 -1.15 7.14 9.40
N GLY A 171 0.12 6.98 9.09
CA GLY A 171 1.19 7.90 9.47
C GLY A 171 2.42 7.72 8.59
N GLN A 172 3.53 8.36 8.95
CA GLN A 172 4.78 8.32 8.20
C GLN A 172 5.96 7.83 9.06
N ILE A 173 6.84 7.02 8.46
CA ILE A 173 8.15 6.70 9.00
C ILE A 173 9.19 7.45 8.16
N VAL A 174 10.00 8.28 8.81
CA VAL A 174 11.18 8.90 8.22
C VAL A 174 12.40 8.08 8.61
N ALA A 175 13.04 7.48 7.61
CA ALA A 175 14.32 6.81 7.75
C ALA A 175 15.44 7.76 7.29
N GLU A 176 16.34 8.12 8.19
CA GLU A 176 17.42 9.09 7.95
C GLU A 176 18.83 8.57 8.21
#